data_AF-A0A3D4WT36-F1
#
_entry.id   AF-A0A3D4WT36-F1
#
_cell.length_a   1.000
_cell.length_b   1.000
_cell.length_c   1.000
_cell.angle_alpha   90.00
_cell.angle_beta   90.00
_cell.angle_gamma   90.00
#
_symmetry.space_group_name_H-M   'P 1'
#
loop_
_entity.id
_entity.type
_entity.pdbx_description
1 polymer ?
#
loop_
_entity_poly.entity_id
_entity_poly.type
_entity_poly.pdbx_seq_one_letter_code
_entity_poly.pdbx_strand_id
1 'polypeptide(L)'
;MIHAGPPAHHRHHQPHRHQKDHARARHLSGSLDHRRNAVTDSRQIETTRAGRLNGMSDVDFIAIDPERLQRMRERGADEHGNPWTPRTAEGWEPLRCCLRKAEVSEQIALVCYTPWTEPSPWLEAGPVFVHFGQCNGYTTPGDYPEAFLHSRSMLNPFDHTGARAYDHITFLQPEDDHEAAVRTILDQPQVDYLHVRSAIAGCFTFEVRPAH
;
A
#
# COMPACT_ATOMS: atom_id res chain seq x y z
N MET A 1 9.64 -31.05 60.84
CA MET A 1 10.75 -30.09 60.63
C MET A 1 10.72 -29.68 59.16
N ILE A 2 9.79 -28.84 58.69
CA ILE A 2 9.77 -27.36 58.67
C ILE A 2 11.14 -26.70 58.48
N HIS A 3 11.39 -26.16 57.29
CA HIS A 3 12.03 -24.85 57.11
C HIS A 3 11.51 -24.21 55.82
N ALA A 4 10.69 -23.17 56.01
CA ALA A 4 10.17 -22.27 54.98
C ALA A 4 11.16 -21.11 54.80
N GLY A 5 11.45 -20.77 53.54
CA GLY A 5 12.21 -19.56 53.19
C GLY A 5 11.37 -18.28 53.31
N PRO A 6 12.00 -17.11 53.49
CA PRO A 6 11.33 -15.87 53.87
C PRO A 6 10.58 -15.19 52.70
N PRO A 7 9.53 -14.39 52.98
CA PRO A 7 8.71 -13.75 51.97
C PRO A 7 9.32 -12.43 51.45
N ALA A 8 9.14 -12.17 50.15
CA ALA A 8 9.52 -10.92 49.51
C ALA A 8 8.47 -9.82 49.75
N HIS A 9 8.94 -8.64 50.15
CA HIS A 9 8.14 -7.44 50.36
C HIS A 9 7.67 -6.82 49.04
N HIS A 10 6.34 -6.81 48.81
CA HIS A 10 5.72 -5.94 47.81
C HIS A 10 5.51 -4.54 48.41
N ARG A 11 6.25 -3.54 47.91
CA ARG A 11 5.97 -2.12 48.15
C ARG A 11 4.97 -1.60 47.11
N HIS A 12 3.92 -0.97 47.62
CA HIS A 12 2.90 -0.24 46.88
C HIS A 12 3.50 0.91 46.07
N HIS A 13 3.11 1.00 44.79
CA HIS A 13 3.19 2.22 44.00
C HIS A 13 1.77 2.71 43.71
N GLN A 14 1.35 3.79 44.37
CA GLN A 14 0.16 4.56 44.01
C GLN A 14 0.47 5.45 42.78
N PRO A 15 -0.46 5.61 41.84
CA PRO A 15 -0.32 6.59 40.76
C PRO A 15 -0.84 7.97 41.18
N HIS A 16 0.02 8.98 41.07
CA HIS A 16 -0.35 10.39 41.17
C HIS A 16 -1.20 10.82 39.95
N ARG A 17 -2.47 11.17 40.17
CA ARG A 17 -3.31 11.89 39.21
C ARG A 17 -2.97 13.37 39.28
N HIS A 18 -2.29 13.89 38.26
CA HIS A 18 -2.20 15.33 38.03
C HIS A 18 -3.35 15.80 37.14
N GLN A 19 -4.18 16.63 37.76
CA GLN A 19 -5.26 17.42 37.19
C GLN A 19 -4.68 18.52 36.27
N LYS A 20 -5.22 18.64 35.05
CA LYS A 20 -5.01 19.80 34.17
C LYS A 20 -6.36 20.40 33.82
N ASP A 21 -6.61 21.57 34.38
CA ASP A 21 -7.72 22.45 34.04
C ASP A 21 -7.47 23.08 32.67
N HIS A 22 -8.40 22.88 31.73
CA HIS A 22 -8.44 23.63 30.47
C HIS A 22 -9.72 24.46 30.41
N ALA A 23 -9.52 25.78 30.52
CA ALA A 23 -10.55 26.79 30.41
C ALA A 23 -11.22 26.78 29.03
N ARG A 24 -12.55 26.82 29.05
CA ARG A 24 -13.41 27.10 27.88
C ARG A 24 -13.45 28.60 27.61
N ALA A 25 -13.16 29.01 26.37
CA ALA A 25 -13.65 30.27 25.83
C ALA A 25 -14.37 29.97 24.50
N ARG A 26 -15.68 30.23 24.47
CA ARG A 26 -16.52 30.11 23.28
C ARG A 26 -16.75 31.49 22.69
N HIS A 27 -16.55 31.59 21.38
CA HIS A 27 -16.96 32.68 20.50
C HIS A 27 -18.48 32.74 20.32
N LEU A 28 -19.01 33.97 20.25
CA LEU A 28 -20.21 34.42 19.53
C LEU A 28 -20.04 35.95 19.34
N SER A 29 -20.45 36.66 18.30
CA SER A 29 -20.95 36.42 16.93
C SER A 29 -21.36 37.80 16.39
N GLY A 30 -21.30 38.02 15.06
CA GLY A 30 -22.01 39.11 14.36
C GLY A 30 -21.08 40.07 13.63
N SER A 31 -21.37 40.57 12.42
CA SER A 31 -22.51 40.38 11.51
C SER A 31 -22.08 40.89 10.12
N LEU A 32 -22.72 40.29 9.12
CA LEU A 32 -22.73 40.54 7.67
C LEU A 32 -22.75 42.02 7.26
N ASP A 33 -22.10 42.35 6.12
CA ASP A 33 -22.82 43.06 5.06
C ASP A 33 -22.24 42.93 3.64
N HIS A 34 -23.17 42.62 2.73
CA HIS A 34 -23.29 43.00 1.31
C HIS A 34 -22.05 43.30 0.45
N ARG A 35 -21.91 42.52 -0.64
CA ARG A 35 -22.23 43.03 -1.99
C ARG A 35 -22.26 41.95 -3.08
N ARG A 36 -23.25 42.12 -3.96
CA ARG A 36 -23.54 41.36 -5.19
C ARG A 36 -22.46 41.64 -6.22
N ASN A 37 -22.17 40.66 -7.07
CA ASN A 37 -22.24 40.84 -8.53
C ASN A 37 -22.28 39.50 -9.24
N ALA A 38 -23.38 39.28 -9.95
CA ALA A 38 -23.50 38.29 -11.00
C ALA A 38 -22.86 38.87 -12.26
N VAL A 39 -21.95 38.11 -12.88
CA VAL A 39 -21.62 38.25 -14.30
C VAL A 39 -21.55 36.84 -14.87
N THR A 40 -22.42 36.59 -15.82
CA THR A 40 -22.45 35.45 -16.74
C THR A 40 -21.21 35.44 -17.63
N ASP A 41 -20.57 34.30 -17.81
CA ASP A 41 -20.12 33.91 -19.15
C ASP A 41 -20.11 32.39 -19.31
N SER A 42 -20.74 31.94 -20.39
CA SER A 42 -20.87 30.56 -20.81
C SER A 42 -20.07 30.42 -22.09
N ARG A 43 -19.21 29.40 -22.19
CA ARG A 43 -18.34 28.93 -23.33
C ARG A 43 -16.88 28.90 -22.84
N GLN A 44 -16.08 27.84 -22.93
CA GLN A 44 -16.12 26.62 -23.73
C GLN A 44 -15.50 25.47 -22.91
N ILE A 45 -16.15 24.31 -22.97
CA ILE A 45 -15.52 23.02 -22.65
C ILE A 45 -14.67 22.68 -23.87
N GLU A 46 -13.37 22.95 -23.79
CA GLU A 46 -12.40 22.42 -24.75
C GLU A 46 -11.55 21.35 -24.06
N THR A 47 -11.93 20.12 -24.37
CA THR A 47 -11.14 18.90 -24.28
C THR A 47 -9.67 19.14 -24.63
N THR A 48 -8.79 19.14 -23.63
CA THR A 48 -7.36 18.95 -23.83
C THR A 48 -6.95 17.60 -23.26
N ARG A 49 -7.28 16.55 -24.01
CA ARG A 49 -6.67 15.22 -23.88
C ARG A 49 -5.54 15.14 -24.90
N ALA A 50 -4.45 15.87 -24.67
CA ALA A 50 -3.20 15.75 -25.43
C ALA A 50 -2.11 16.67 -24.83
N GLY A 51 -1.56 16.23 -23.70
CA GLY A 51 -0.31 16.75 -23.17
C GLY A 51 0.38 15.62 -22.45
N ARG A 52 1.02 14.71 -23.18
CA ARG A 52 2.03 13.83 -22.57
C ARG A 52 3.02 14.77 -21.89
N LEU A 53 3.11 14.65 -20.57
CA LEU A 53 4.17 15.29 -19.81
C LEU A 53 5.49 14.81 -20.43
N ASN A 54 6.23 15.76 -21.00
CA ASN A 54 7.54 15.50 -21.59
C ASN A 54 8.46 14.85 -20.54
N GLY A 55 8.86 13.62 -20.80
CA GLY A 55 10.04 13.00 -20.18
C GLY A 55 9.81 12.09 -18.97
N MET A 56 8.60 11.64 -18.68
CA MET A 56 8.40 10.61 -17.65
C MET A 56 8.79 9.25 -18.22
N SER A 57 9.66 8.51 -17.54
CA SER A 57 10.06 7.17 -17.96
C SER A 57 8.83 6.27 -18.13
N ASP A 58 8.81 5.48 -19.21
CA ASP A 58 7.88 4.35 -19.32
C ASP A 58 8.22 3.37 -18.20
N VAL A 59 7.20 2.85 -17.50
CA VAL A 59 7.38 1.94 -16.36
C VAL A 59 6.39 0.80 -16.49
N ASP A 60 6.79 -0.37 -15.99
CA ASP A 60 5.93 -1.54 -15.88
C ASP A 60 5.52 -1.78 -14.43
N PHE A 61 4.22 -1.99 -14.22
CA PHE A 61 3.59 -2.39 -12.98
C PHE A 61 3.45 -3.91 -12.95
N ILE A 62 4.19 -4.55 -12.04
CA ILE A 62 4.41 -5.99 -12.03
C ILE A 62 3.65 -6.62 -10.85
N ALA A 63 2.67 -7.46 -11.20
CA ALA A 63 1.93 -8.29 -10.26
C ALA A 63 2.78 -9.45 -9.73
N ILE A 64 2.22 -10.28 -8.84
CA ILE A 64 2.88 -11.54 -8.47
C ILE A 64 3.05 -12.42 -9.70
N ASP A 65 4.23 -13.00 -9.84
CA ASP A 65 4.57 -13.96 -10.90
C ASP A 65 3.53 -15.10 -10.97
N PRO A 66 2.81 -15.23 -12.10
CA PRO A 66 1.77 -16.25 -12.27
C PRO A 66 2.33 -17.68 -12.17
N GLU A 67 3.59 -17.91 -12.54
CA GLU A 67 4.21 -19.24 -12.42
C GLU A 67 4.48 -19.60 -10.96
N ARG A 68 4.92 -18.63 -10.13
CA ARG A 68 5.05 -18.84 -8.67
C ARG A 68 3.71 -19.22 -8.06
N LEU A 69 2.63 -18.51 -8.42
CA LEU A 69 1.28 -18.84 -7.95
C LEU A 69 0.79 -20.21 -8.43
N GLN A 70 1.10 -20.59 -9.67
CA GLN A 70 0.77 -21.91 -10.18
C GLN A 70 1.47 -23.01 -9.36
N ARG A 71 2.77 -22.86 -9.07
CA ARG A 71 3.53 -23.80 -8.24
C ARG A 71 2.96 -23.91 -6.82
N MET A 72 2.58 -22.80 -6.20
CA MET A 72 1.94 -22.81 -4.86
C MET A 72 0.60 -23.57 -4.88
N ARG A 73 -0.23 -23.34 -5.92
CA ARG A 73 -1.50 -24.04 -6.12
C ARG A 73 -1.33 -25.53 -6.27
N GLU A 74 -0.40 -25.97 -7.12
CA GLU A 74 -0.10 -27.39 -7.36
C GLU A 74 0.43 -28.09 -6.10
N ARG A 75 1.27 -27.39 -5.33
CA ARG A 75 1.79 -27.89 -4.06
C ARG A 75 0.73 -27.92 -2.95
N GLY A 76 -0.34 -27.14 -3.07
CA GLY A 76 -1.33 -26.95 -2.00
C GLY A 76 -0.81 -26.15 -0.80
N ALA A 77 0.28 -25.40 -0.97
CA ALA A 77 0.86 -24.55 0.06
C ALA A 77 1.69 -23.41 -0.54
N ASP A 78 1.70 -22.26 0.10
CA ASP A 78 2.57 -21.14 -0.26
C ASP A 78 4.07 -21.46 -0.02
N GLU A 79 4.97 -20.62 -0.49
CA GLU A 79 6.42 -20.83 -0.36
C GLU A 79 6.93 -20.85 1.09
N HIS A 80 6.12 -20.39 2.05
CA HIS A 80 6.41 -20.43 3.48
C HIS A 80 5.79 -21.64 4.20
N GLY A 81 5.08 -22.50 3.46
CA GLY A 81 4.46 -23.71 3.98
C GLY A 81 3.06 -23.51 4.57
N ASN A 82 2.45 -22.33 4.42
CA ASN A 82 1.06 -22.15 4.82
C ASN A 82 0.14 -22.85 3.82
N PRO A 83 -0.95 -23.49 4.27
CA PRO A 83 -1.83 -24.26 3.39
C PRO A 83 -2.60 -23.34 2.42
N TRP A 84 -2.66 -23.75 1.15
CA TRP A 84 -3.45 -23.06 0.11
C TRP A 84 -4.94 -23.32 0.32
N THR A 85 -5.58 -22.49 1.14
CA THR A 85 -6.95 -22.70 1.60
C THR A 85 -7.92 -21.74 0.90
N PRO A 86 -9.07 -22.22 0.39
CA PRO A 86 -10.06 -21.33 -0.20
C PRO A 86 -10.73 -20.47 0.88
N ARG A 87 -10.98 -19.22 0.52
CA ARG A 87 -11.76 -18.24 1.27
C ARG A 87 -12.74 -17.57 0.31
N THR A 88 -13.96 -17.35 0.76
CA THR A 88 -14.94 -16.56 0.03
C THR A 88 -14.68 -15.07 0.26
N ALA A 89 -14.52 -14.31 -0.82
CA ALA A 89 -14.27 -12.88 -0.77
C ALA A 89 -15.50 -12.08 -0.33
N GLU A 90 -15.25 -11.03 0.46
CA GLU A 90 -16.26 -10.05 0.88
C GLU A 90 -16.32 -8.84 -0.07
N GLY A 91 -15.38 -8.72 -1.00
CA GLY A 91 -15.37 -7.69 -2.05
C GLY A 91 -14.44 -6.51 -1.76
N TRP A 92 -13.67 -6.55 -0.67
CA TRP A 92 -12.70 -5.50 -0.31
C TRP A 92 -11.25 -5.95 -0.50
N GLU A 93 -11.02 -7.26 -0.64
CA GLU A 93 -9.71 -7.87 -0.68
C GLU A 93 -8.94 -7.46 -1.95
N PRO A 94 -7.78 -6.80 -1.84
CA PRO A 94 -7.02 -6.41 -3.02
C PRO A 94 -6.17 -7.60 -3.50
N LEU A 95 -6.38 -8.02 -4.73
CA LEU A 95 -5.75 -9.20 -5.31
C LEU A 95 -4.42 -8.84 -5.96
N ARG A 96 -3.35 -9.54 -5.56
CA ARG A 96 -1.98 -9.28 -6.02
C ARG A 96 -1.59 -10.06 -7.28
N CYS A 97 -2.42 -11.02 -7.70
CA CYS A 97 -2.23 -11.78 -8.93
C CYS A 97 -2.64 -11.00 -10.20
N CYS A 98 -3.67 -10.16 -10.13
CA CYS A 98 -4.20 -9.39 -11.26
C CYS A 98 -4.44 -7.92 -10.96
N LEU A 99 -4.04 -7.45 -9.78
CA LEU A 99 -4.08 -6.05 -9.35
C LEU A 99 -5.47 -5.39 -9.43
N ARG A 100 -6.53 -6.17 -9.18
CA ARG A 100 -7.89 -5.68 -8.94
C ARG A 100 -8.35 -5.95 -7.52
N LYS A 101 -9.53 -5.44 -7.15
CA LYS A 101 -10.25 -5.91 -5.96
C LYS A 101 -11.00 -7.20 -6.28
N ALA A 102 -11.11 -8.09 -5.29
CA ALA A 102 -11.98 -9.24 -5.36
C ALA A 102 -13.45 -8.78 -5.51
N GLU A 103 -14.25 -9.57 -6.21
CA GLU A 103 -15.71 -9.40 -6.18
C GLU A 103 -16.29 -10.25 -5.05
N VAL A 104 -17.46 -9.86 -4.56
CA VAL A 104 -18.17 -10.62 -3.52
C VAL A 104 -18.39 -12.05 -4.00
N SER A 105 -18.15 -13.03 -3.13
CA SER A 105 -18.28 -14.47 -3.39
C SER A 105 -17.18 -15.11 -4.25
N GLU A 106 -16.21 -14.35 -4.77
CA GLU A 106 -15.07 -14.97 -5.44
C GLU A 106 -14.26 -15.87 -4.51
N GLN A 107 -13.70 -16.95 -5.06
CA GLN A 107 -12.81 -17.84 -4.33
C GLN A 107 -11.39 -17.28 -4.38
N ILE A 108 -10.89 -16.87 -3.22
CA ILE A 108 -9.58 -16.28 -3.01
C ILE A 108 -8.76 -17.12 -2.02
N ALA A 109 -7.45 -16.90 -1.98
CA ALA A 109 -6.54 -17.45 -0.99
C ALA A 109 -5.77 -16.29 -0.32
N LEU A 110 -5.43 -16.47 0.95
CA LEU A 110 -4.49 -15.61 1.67
C LEU A 110 -3.18 -16.36 1.80
N VAL A 111 -2.09 -15.80 1.26
CA VAL A 111 -0.76 -16.43 1.26
C VAL A 111 0.29 -15.50 1.83
N CYS A 112 1.35 -16.07 2.39
CA CYS A 112 2.57 -15.36 2.73
C CYS A 112 3.46 -15.27 1.49
N TYR A 113 3.67 -14.05 0.98
CA TYR A 113 4.42 -13.79 -0.23
C TYR A 113 5.59 -12.85 0.02
N THR A 114 6.68 -13.07 -0.72
CA THR A 114 7.84 -12.18 -0.80
C THR A 114 8.21 -11.96 -2.27
N PRO A 115 8.44 -10.72 -2.73
CA PRO A 115 8.89 -10.46 -4.09
C PRO A 115 10.35 -10.87 -4.35
N TRP A 116 11.13 -11.15 -3.30
CA TRP A 116 12.52 -11.61 -3.45
C TRP A 116 12.60 -13.08 -3.86
N THR A 117 13.51 -13.38 -4.77
CA THR A 117 13.86 -14.75 -5.19
C THR A 117 15.21 -15.22 -4.61
N GLU A 118 16.02 -14.28 -4.13
CA GLU A 118 17.33 -14.53 -3.54
C GLU A 118 17.36 -14.05 -2.07
N PRO A 119 18.23 -14.64 -1.22
CA PRO A 119 18.41 -14.17 0.14
C PRO A 119 18.81 -12.69 0.20
N SER A 120 18.11 -11.93 1.05
CA SER A 120 18.40 -10.50 1.27
C SER A 120 18.07 -10.10 2.71
N PRO A 121 18.86 -9.21 3.35
CA PRO A 121 18.47 -8.62 4.64
C PRO A 121 17.20 -7.75 4.53
N TRP A 122 16.82 -7.37 3.32
CA TRP A 122 15.59 -6.62 3.02
C TRP A 122 14.39 -7.50 2.72
N LEU A 123 14.55 -8.84 2.78
CA LEU A 123 13.49 -9.78 2.43
C LEU A 123 12.30 -9.57 3.37
N GLU A 124 11.27 -8.93 2.82
CA GLU A 124 9.99 -8.77 3.48
C GLU A 124 9.02 -9.82 2.94
N ALA A 125 8.45 -10.60 3.86
CA ALA A 125 7.37 -11.53 3.58
C ALA A 125 6.11 -11.05 4.31
N GLY A 126 4.95 -11.17 3.68
CA GLY A 126 3.70 -10.74 4.29
C GLY A 126 2.45 -11.29 3.61
N PRO A 127 1.29 -11.12 4.26
CA PRO A 127 0.02 -11.64 3.76
C PRO A 127 -0.45 -10.88 2.53
N VAL A 128 -0.80 -11.61 1.47
CA VAL A 128 -1.41 -11.07 0.25
C VAL A 128 -2.59 -11.93 -0.18
N PHE A 129 -3.64 -11.29 -0.68
CA PHE A 129 -4.76 -11.99 -1.30
C PHE A 129 -4.48 -12.27 -2.78
N VAL A 130 -4.87 -13.45 -3.24
CA VAL A 130 -4.79 -13.90 -4.64
C VAL A 130 -6.04 -14.72 -4.98
N HIS A 131 -6.32 -14.95 -6.25
CA HIS A 131 -7.34 -15.94 -6.63
C HIS A 131 -6.94 -17.32 -6.15
N PHE A 132 -7.91 -18.08 -5.62
CA PHE A 132 -7.69 -19.47 -5.24
C PHE A 132 -7.44 -20.36 -6.45
N GLY A 133 -8.15 -20.08 -7.55
CA GLY A 133 -8.04 -20.79 -8.83
C GLY A 133 -7.06 -20.14 -9.81
N GLN A 134 -7.19 -20.50 -11.08
CA GLN A 134 -6.44 -19.85 -12.17
C GLN A 134 -6.81 -18.36 -12.26
N CYS A 135 -5.82 -17.55 -12.62
CA CYS A 135 -5.94 -16.10 -12.76
C CYS A 135 -5.25 -15.70 -14.07
N ASN A 136 -5.85 -14.76 -14.81
CA ASN A 136 -5.28 -14.24 -16.06
C ASN A 136 -4.07 -13.31 -15.84
N GLY A 137 -3.69 -13.05 -14.59
CA GLY A 137 -2.64 -12.10 -14.27
C GLY A 137 -3.08 -10.65 -14.47
N TYR A 138 -2.14 -9.74 -14.28
CA TYR A 138 -2.30 -8.35 -14.69
C TYR A 138 -1.95 -8.20 -16.17
N THR A 139 -2.80 -7.54 -16.95
CA THR A 139 -2.74 -7.57 -18.43
C THR A 139 -2.36 -6.24 -19.07
N THR A 140 -2.22 -5.18 -18.28
CA THR A 140 -1.92 -3.82 -18.74
C THR A 140 -0.70 -3.25 -18.01
N PRO A 141 0.49 -3.86 -18.13
CA PRO A 141 1.65 -3.52 -17.31
C PRO A 141 2.10 -2.06 -17.42
N GLY A 142 1.80 -1.33 -18.50
CA GLY A 142 2.13 0.10 -18.62
C GLY A 142 1.15 1.05 -17.92
N ASP A 143 -0.01 0.55 -17.48
CA ASP A 143 -1.05 1.34 -16.84
C ASP A 143 -0.95 1.19 -15.31
N TYR A 144 -1.15 2.27 -14.55
CA TYR A 144 -1.22 2.13 -13.10
C TYR A 144 -2.47 1.31 -12.71
N PRO A 145 -2.38 0.33 -11.80
CA PRO A 145 -3.53 -0.47 -11.38
C PRO A 145 -4.66 0.36 -10.75
N GLU A 146 -5.77 0.53 -11.48
CA GLU A 146 -6.89 1.42 -11.12
C GLU A 146 -7.42 1.18 -9.69
N ALA A 147 -7.49 -0.09 -9.28
CA ALA A 147 -7.97 -0.49 -7.96
C ALA A 147 -7.16 0.10 -6.77
N PHE A 148 -5.97 0.64 -7.05
CA PHE A 148 -4.99 1.14 -6.09
C PHE A 148 -4.65 2.64 -6.25
N LEU A 149 -5.34 3.38 -7.14
CA LEU A 149 -5.09 4.83 -7.34
C LEU A 149 -5.39 5.69 -6.11
N HIS A 150 -6.25 5.21 -5.21
CA HIS A 150 -6.68 5.95 -4.02
C HIS A 150 -6.39 5.20 -2.72
N SER A 151 -5.44 4.25 -2.75
CA SER A 151 -5.04 3.53 -1.55
C SER A 151 -4.02 4.34 -0.75
N ARG A 152 -4.02 4.22 0.58
CA ARG A 152 -2.86 4.68 1.36
C ARG A 152 -1.67 3.75 1.07
N SER A 153 -0.65 4.28 0.40
CA SER A 153 0.46 3.51 -0.14
C SER A 153 1.80 3.99 0.39
N MET A 154 2.78 3.09 0.43
CA MET A 154 4.19 3.38 0.65
C MET A 154 4.94 2.98 -0.61
N LEU A 155 5.65 3.93 -1.19
CA LEU A 155 6.62 3.68 -2.24
C LEU A 155 7.96 3.37 -1.56
N ASN A 156 8.43 2.14 -1.74
CA ASN A 156 9.64 1.60 -1.11
C ASN A 156 10.69 1.29 -2.18
N PRO A 157 11.55 2.25 -2.53
CA PRO A 157 12.52 2.11 -3.62
C PRO A 157 13.80 1.39 -3.19
N PHE A 158 14.46 0.78 -4.18
CA PHE A 158 15.72 0.06 -4.06
C PHE A 158 16.71 0.55 -5.12
N ASP A 159 17.99 0.55 -4.77
CA ASP A 159 19.07 0.91 -5.67
C ASP A 159 19.58 -0.28 -6.51
N HIS A 160 20.53 0.01 -7.41
CA HIS A 160 21.17 -0.98 -8.30
C HIS A 160 21.94 -2.09 -7.58
N THR A 161 22.15 -1.97 -6.27
CA THR A 161 22.77 -3.02 -5.43
C THR A 161 21.72 -3.86 -4.70
N GLY A 162 20.44 -3.54 -4.84
CA GLY A 162 19.33 -4.14 -4.09
C GLY A 162 19.20 -3.61 -2.66
N ALA A 163 19.89 -2.52 -2.31
CA ALA A 163 19.74 -1.87 -1.03
C ALA A 163 18.58 -0.86 -1.07
N ARG A 164 17.93 -0.64 0.08
CA ARG A 164 16.79 0.28 0.15
C ARG A 164 17.26 1.73 -0.01
N ALA A 165 16.66 2.47 -0.94
CA ALA A 165 16.94 3.88 -1.18
C ALA A 165 16.11 4.77 -0.23
N TYR A 166 16.51 4.82 1.05
CA TYR A 166 15.74 5.43 2.13
C TYR A 166 15.29 6.87 1.89
N ASP A 167 16.14 7.69 1.27
CA ASP A 167 15.87 9.10 1.03
C ASP A 167 14.70 9.34 0.06
N HIS A 168 14.26 8.30 -0.65
CA HIS A 168 13.17 8.36 -1.63
C HIS A 168 11.90 7.63 -1.17
N ILE A 169 11.88 7.09 0.05
CA ILE A 169 10.67 6.48 0.61
C ILE A 169 9.58 7.54 0.70
N THR A 170 8.44 7.27 0.06
CA THR A 170 7.33 8.22 -0.02
C THR A 170 6.04 7.55 0.43
N PHE A 171 5.25 8.25 1.24
CA PHE A 171 3.91 7.80 1.64
C PHE A 171 2.86 8.60 0.85
N LEU A 172 1.95 7.88 0.20
CA LEU A 172 0.87 8.44 -0.59
C LEU A 172 -0.46 8.37 0.16
N GLN A 173 -1.22 9.45 0.09
CA GLN A 173 -2.61 9.57 0.51
C GLN A 173 -3.55 9.37 -0.69
N PRO A 174 -4.84 9.05 -0.44
CA PRO A 174 -5.81 8.82 -1.51
C PRO A 174 -5.95 9.93 -2.55
N GLU A 175 -5.64 11.17 -2.16
CA GLU A 175 -5.76 12.38 -2.99
C GLU A 175 -4.50 12.69 -3.82
N ASP A 176 -3.40 11.97 -3.60
CA ASP A 176 -2.14 12.19 -4.32
C ASP A 176 -2.19 11.64 -5.75
N ASP A 177 -1.33 12.15 -6.62
CA ASP A 177 -1.09 11.56 -7.93
C ASP A 177 -0.10 10.39 -7.81
N HIS A 178 -0.66 9.21 -7.63
CA HIS A 178 0.08 7.97 -7.42
C HIS A 178 1.01 7.62 -8.59
N GLU A 179 0.53 7.79 -9.82
CA GLU A 179 1.29 7.45 -11.01
C GLU A 179 2.45 8.42 -11.19
N ALA A 180 2.21 9.72 -11.04
CA ALA A 180 3.27 10.72 -11.11
C ALA A 180 4.32 10.53 -10.00
N ALA A 181 3.91 10.17 -8.78
CA ALA A 181 4.82 9.91 -7.68
C ALA A 181 5.74 8.72 -7.95
N VAL A 182 5.20 7.62 -8.50
CA VAL A 182 5.99 6.45 -8.89
C VAL A 182 7.05 6.82 -9.92
N ARG A 183 6.67 7.55 -10.97
CA ARG A 183 7.61 7.98 -12.02
C ARG A 183 8.68 8.92 -11.49
N THR A 184 8.30 9.88 -10.64
CA THR A 184 9.25 10.81 -10.00
C THR A 184 10.34 10.10 -9.19
N ILE A 185 9.99 8.99 -8.51
CA ILE A 185 10.95 8.18 -7.76
C ILE A 185 11.81 7.34 -8.70
N LEU A 186 11.23 6.74 -9.74
CA LEU A 186 11.97 5.94 -10.71
C LEU A 186 12.91 6.78 -11.61
N ASP A 187 12.61 8.06 -11.80
CA ASP A 187 13.50 8.99 -12.51
C ASP A 187 14.75 9.38 -11.69
N GLN A 188 14.86 8.96 -10.42
CA GLN A 188 16.05 9.18 -9.61
C GLN A 188 17.19 8.23 -10.06
N PRO A 189 18.38 8.74 -10.45
CA PRO A 189 19.46 7.91 -11.02
C PRO A 189 19.91 6.71 -10.16
N GLN A 190 19.77 6.84 -8.85
CA GLN A 190 20.15 5.84 -7.84
C GLN A 190 19.08 4.78 -7.60
N VAL A 191 17.84 4.98 -8.07
CA VAL A 191 16.75 4.00 -7.92
C VAL A 191 16.74 3.08 -9.13
N ASP A 192 16.69 1.77 -8.89
CA ASP A 192 16.57 0.73 -9.93
C ASP A 192 15.11 0.27 -10.08
N TYR A 193 14.44 0.02 -8.95
CA TYR A 193 13.03 -0.37 -8.92
C TYR A 193 12.39 0.05 -7.58
N LEU A 194 11.07 -0.09 -7.48
CA LEU A 194 10.38 0.11 -6.21
C LEU A 194 9.28 -0.91 -5.97
N HIS A 195 8.97 -1.12 -4.69
CA HIS A 195 7.76 -1.83 -4.27
C HIS A 195 6.71 -0.85 -3.80
N VAL A 196 5.49 -1.01 -4.29
CA VAL A 196 4.32 -0.37 -3.70
C VAL A 196 3.78 -1.29 -2.60
N ARG A 197 3.64 -0.74 -1.40
CA ARG A 197 3.15 -1.45 -0.22
C ARG A 197 1.96 -0.72 0.38
N SER A 198 1.09 -1.45 1.08
CA SER A 198 0.02 -0.81 1.84
C SER A 198 0.63 -0.01 2.99
N ALA A 199 0.34 1.29 3.09
CA ALA A 199 0.76 2.08 4.25
C ALA A 199 -0.04 1.74 5.53
N ILE A 200 -1.17 1.03 5.39
CA ILE A 200 -2.01 0.60 6.51
C ILE A 200 -1.51 -0.73 7.07
N ALA A 201 -1.28 -1.72 6.20
CA ALA A 201 -0.99 -3.09 6.60
C ALA A 201 0.49 -3.49 6.40
N GLY A 202 1.27 -2.68 5.69
CA GLY A 202 2.65 -2.99 5.32
C GLY A 202 2.78 -4.07 4.24
N CYS A 203 1.73 -4.75 3.80
CA CYS A 203 1.86 -5.83 2.83
C CYS A 203 2.26 -5.35 1.42
N PHE A 204 2.91 -6.24 0.66
CA PHE A 204 3.24 -6.02 -0.75
C PHE A 204 1.99 -5.80 -1.60
N THR A 205 2.06 -4.88 -2.57
CA THR A 205 0.96 -4.61 -3.51
C THR A 205 1.36 -4.91 -4.95
N PHE A 206 2.42 -4.29 -5.46
CA PHE A 206 3.03 -4.64 -6.74
C PHE A 206 4.44 -4.07 -6.79
N GLU A 207 5.24 -4.55 -7.73
CA GLU A 207 6.55 -4.00 -8.06
C GLU A 207 6.42 -3.03 -9.23
N VAL A 208 7.29 -2.03 -9.29
CA VAL A 208 7.41 -1.14 -10.44
C VAL A 208 8.85 -1.10 -10.90
N ARG A 209 9.07 -1.27 -12.20
CA ARG A 209 10.36 -1.18 -12.87
C ARG A 209 10.30 -0.21 -14.05
N PRO A 210 11.43 0.38 -14.47
CA PRO A 210 11.52 0.99 -15.79
C PRO A 210 11.12 -0.02 -16.88
N ALA A 211 10.35 0.44 -17.89
CA ALA A 211 10.00 -0.40 -19.03
C ALA A 211 11.26 -0.67 -19.88
N HIS A 212 11.35 -1.88 -20.45
CA HIS A 212 12.45 -2.32 -21.31
C HIS A 212 12.14 -2.19 -22.80
#